data_AF-A0A1E3P680-F1
#
_entry.id   AF-A0A1E3P680-F1
#
_cell.length_a   1.000
_cell.length_b   1.000
_cell.length_c   1.000
_cell.angle_alpha   90.00
_cell.angle_beta   90.00
_cell.angle_gamma   90.00
#
_symmetry.space_group_name_H-M   'P 1'
#
loop_
_entity.id
_entity.type
_entity.pdbx_description
1 polymer ?
#
loop_
_entity_poly.entity_id
_entity_poly.type
_entity_poly.pdbx_seq_one_letter_code
_entity_poly.pdbx_strand_id
1 'polypeptide(L)'
;MLLGLPTTNGAQTLGEGQVLLEKIGAELIDMEQIQIHPTGFINPKDPGSRWKFLAAESLRGIGGVLLNTDKNERFINELSTRDVVSQAILKQQDSKALLVLNDDMYQDFKFQLDFYIKQGLVVKTSVKDYFKENAGKVVDLLSRYSKESISDEFNREYKAHVFKEMKVSSELLIAEITPVVHFTMGGVKINGDGQVLDTKGDVIEGLYAVGEVSGGVHGANRLGGNSLLECVVFGTSAAKRIAGELGKL
;
A
#
# COMPACT_ATOMS: atom_id res chain seq x y z
N MET A 1 -6.90 16.45 -6.48
CA MET A 1 -5.61 16.09 -5.84
C MET A 1 -5.03 14.77 -6.38
N LEU A 2 -5.84 13.74 -6.69
CA LEU A 2 -5.36 12.41 -7.13
C LEU A 2 -4.55 12.38 -8.44
N LEU A 3 -4.89 13.21 -9.43
CA LEU A 3 -4.23 13.23 -10.76
C LEU A 3 -2.71 13.48 -10.68
N GLY A 4 -2.25 14.12 -9.60
CA GLY A 4 -0.83 14.39 -9.36
C GLY A 4 -0.03 13.20 -8.80
N LEU A 5 -0.69 12.14 -8.33
CA LEU A 5 -0.02 11.02 -7.66
C LEU A 5 0.40 9.91 -8.65
N PRO A 6 1.58 9.30 -8.44
CA PRO A 6 1.93 8.07 -9.15
C PRO A 6 0.98 6.91 -8.76
N THR A 7 1.05 5.80 -9.50
CA THR A 7 0.22 4.61 -9.28
C THR A 7 1.08 3.36 -9.15
N THR A 8 0.57 2.35 -8.46
CA THR A 8 1.15 0.99 -8.47
C THR A 8 0.59 0.13 -9.59
N ASN A 9 -0.48 0.58 -10.22
CA ASN A 9 -1.25 -0.24 -11.14
C ASN A 9 -0.64 -0.18 -12.54
N GLY A 10 -0.71 -1.29 -13.26
CA GLY A 10 -0.20 -1.38 -14.62
C GLY A 10 -0.99 -0.51 -15.59
N ALA A 11 -0.44 -0.27 -16.79
CA ALA A 11 -1.06 0.58 -17.80
C ALA A 11 -2.46 0.08 -18.25
N GLN A 12 -2.79 -1.17 -17.98
CA GLN A 12 -4.07 -1.81 -18.29
C GLN A 12 -5.22 -1.48 -17.32
N THR A 13 -4.98 -0.82 -16.18
CA THR A 13 -6.03 -0.54 -15.18
C THR A 13 -6.67 0.83 -15.41
N LEU A 14 -7.45 0.94 -16.49
CA LEU A 14 -8.02 2.23 -16.95
C LEU A 14 -9.53 2.39 -16.70
N GLY A 15 -10.17 1.41 -16.06
CA GLY A 15 -11.60 1.46 -15.75
C GLY A 15 -12.53 1.11 -16.92
N GLU A 16 -11.99 0.50 -17.98
CA GLU A 16 -12.75 0.16 -19.20
C GLU A 16 -13.93 -0.79 -18.91
N GLY A 17 -13.76 -1.71 -17.95
CA GLY A 17 -14.82 -2.62 -17.52
C GLY A 17 -16.01 -1.89 -16.91
N GLN A 18 -15.77 -0.96 -15.98
CA GLN A 18 -16.82 -0.13 -15.36
C GLN A 18 -17.54 0.71 -16.42
N VAL A 19 -16.81 1.35 -17.33
CA VAL A 19 -17.39 2.16 -18.42
C VAL A 19 -18.25 1.31 -19.36
N LEU A 20 -17.83 0.10 -19.70
CA LEU A 20 -18.61 -0.81 -20.54
C LEU A 20 -19.91 -1.23 -19.86
N LEU A 21 -19.84 -1.57 -18.57
CA LEU A 21 -20.98 -2.04 -17.79
C LEU A 21 -21.98 -0.91 -17.53
N GLU A 22 -21.51 0.31 -17.23
CA GLU A 22 -22.36 1.50 -17.09
C GLU A 22 -23.16 1.76 -18.38
N LYS A 23 -22.52 1.64 -19.55
CA LYS A 23 -23.17 1.83 -20.86
C LYS A 23 -24.32 0.86 -21.14
N ILE A 24 -24.33 -0.32 -20.51
CA ILE A 24 -25.41 -1.30 -20.63
C ILE A 24 -26.39 -1.26 -19.45
N GLY A 25 -26.30 -0.23 -18.59
CA GLY A 25 -27.27 0.06 -17.55
C GLY A 25 -26.89 -0.35 -16.13
N ALA A 26 -25.67 -0.85 -15.90
CA ALA A 26 -25.20 -1.22 -14.57
C ALA A 26 -25.08 0.01 -13.65
N GLU A 27 -25.47 -0.14 -12.38
CA GLU A 27 -25.29 0.89 -11.36
C GLU A 27 -23.81 0.95 -10.92
N LEU A 28 -23.23 2.15 -10.94
CA LEU A 28 -21.92 2.41 -10.32
C LEU A 28 -22.11 2.93 -8.89
N ILE A 29 -21.32 2.40 -7.95
CA ILE A 29 -21.35 2.81 -6.54
C ILE A 29 -19.94 3.12 -6.02
N ASP A 30 -19.86 3.99 -5.00
CA ASP A 30 -18.64 4.32 -4.26
C ASP A 30 -17.46 4.80 -5.14
N MET A 31 -17.73 5.37 -6.32
CA MET A 31 -16.70 5.70 -7.34
C MET A 31 -15.68 6.75 -6.86
N GLU A 32 -16.05 7.55 -5.85
CA GLU A 32 -15.16 8.51 -5.20
C GLU A 32 -14.23 7.87 -4.15
N GLN A 33 -14.47 6.61 -3.76
CA GLN A 33 -13.69 5.87 -2.78
C GLN A 33 -12.43 5.28 -3.45
N ILE A 34 -11.37 6.09 -3.48
CA ILE A 34 -10.08 5.74 -4.08
C ILE A 34 -9.02 5.66 -2.98
N GLN A 35 -8.40 4.49 -2.85
CA GLN A 35 -7.37 4.27 -1.84
C GLN A 35 -5.99 4.68 -2.35
N ILE A 36 -5.34 5.50 -1.53
CA ILE A 36 -3.93 5.83 -1.65
C ILE A 36 -3.14 4.90 -0.71
N HIS A 37 -2.12 4.24 -1.24
CA HIS A 37 -1.15 3.52 -0.41
C HIS A 37 0.02 4.45 -0.05
N PRO A 38 0.46 4.47 1.22
CA PRO A 38 1.49 5.43 1.65
C PRO A 38 2.88 5.16 1.07
N THR A 39 3.16 3.91 0.69
CA THR A 39 4.52 3.47 0.39
C THR A 39 4.64 2.84 -1.00
N GLY A 40 4.89 3.66 -2.02
CA GLY A 40 5.40 3.24 -3.32
C GLY A 40 6.89 3.59 -3.46
N PHE A 41 7.72 2.62 -3.83
CA PHE A 41 9.16 2.81 -3.96
C PHE A 41 9.50 3.81 -5.07
N ILE A 42 10.33 4.79 -4.75
CA ILE A 42 10.97 5.66 -5.73
C ILE A 42 12.24 4.98 -6.18
N ASN A 43 12.27 4.54 -7.44
CA ASN A 43 13.49 3.98 -8.03
C ASN A 43 14.51 5.12 -8.24
N PRO A 44 15.72 5.07 -7.65
CA PRO A 44 16.74 6.10 -7.85
C PRO A 44 17.16 6.28 -9.32
N LYS A 45 17.03 5.23 -10.15
CA LYS A 45 17.34 5.27 -11.58
C LYS A 45 16.25 5.94 -12.42
N ASP A 46 15.02 6.02 -11.91
CA ASP A 46 13.88 6.66 -12.55
C ASP A 46 12.93 7.27 -11.51
N PRO A 47 13.35 8.34 -10.81
CA PRO A 47 12.58 8.90 -9.72
C PRO A 47 11.27 9.56 -10.21
N GLY A 48 11.24 10.03 -11.46
CA GLY A 48 10.10 10.68 -12.09
C GLY A 48 9.00 9.73 -12.57
N SER A 49 9.24 8.41 -12.56
CA SER A 49 8.28 7.42 -13.03
C SER A 49 6.89 7.60 -12.40
N ARG A 50 5.84 7.56 -13.21
CA ARG A 50 4.45 7.59 -12.72
C ARG A 50 3.96 6.24 -12.23
N TRP A 51 4.69 5.17 -12.55
CA TRP A 51 4.48 3.85 -12.00
C TRP A 51 5.49 3.59 -10.88
N LYS A 52 5.04 3.01 -9.77
CA LYS A 52 5.88 2.72 -8.61
C LYS A 52 5.67 1.29 -8.17
N PHE A 53 6.76 0.61 -7.83
CA PHE A 53 6.65 -0.70 -7.19
C PHE A 53 6.10 -0.52 -5.77
N LEU A 54 5.11 -1.30 -5.39
CA LEU A 54 4.52 -1.20 -4.05
C LEU A 54 5.51 -1.69 -2.99
N ALA A 55 5.82 -0.85 -2.00
CA ALA A 55 6.48 -1.29 -0.78
C ALA A 55 5.43 -1.90 0.15
N ALA A 56 5.59 -3.17 0.50
CA ALA A 56 4.62 -3.88 1.31
C ALA A 56 4.38 -3.19 2.66
N GLU A 57 3.11 -3.07 3.07
CA GLU A 57 2.71 -2.51 4.36
C GLU A 57 3.35 -3.25 5.55
N SER A 58 3.62 -4.54 5.37
CA SER A 58 4.30 -5.38 6.36
C SER A 58 5.70 -4.88 6.72
N LEU A 59 6.39 -4.15 5.85
CA LEU A 59 7.71 -3.58 6.15
C LEU A 59 7.62 -2.52 7.26
N ARG A 60 6.54 -1.71 7.29
CA ARG A 60 6.23 -0.84 8.44
C ARG A 60 5.78 -1.65 9.63
N GLY A 61 4.87 -2.62 9.39
CA GLY A 61 4.31 -3.53 10.39
C GLY A 61 5.36 -4.23 11.26
N ILE A 62 6.43 -4.72 10.64
CA ILE A 62 7.48 -5.50 11.31
C ILE A 62 8.50 -4.65 12.08
N GLY A 63 8.39 -3.33 12.04
CA GLY A 63 9.26 -2.43 12.81
C GLY A 63 9.91 -1.32 12.00
N GLY A 64 9.71 -1.29 10.68
CA GLY A 64 10.24 -0.22 9.85
C GLY A 64 9.75 1.16 10.29
N VAL A 65 10.64 2.13 10.21
CA VAL A 65 10.37 3.52 10.60
C VAL A 65 10.42 4.44 9.38
N LEU A 66 9.64 5.51 9.43
CA LEU A 66 9.65 6.54 8.38
C LEU A 66 10.40 7.77 8.86
N LEU A 67 11.40 8.20 8.08
CA LEU A 67 12.13 9.43 8.31
C LEU A 67 11.84 10.44 7.20
N ASN A 68 11.78 11.73 7.53
CA ASN A 68 11.78 12.76 6.49
C ASN A 68 13.15 12.83 5.80
N THR A 69 13.15 13.27 4.54
CA THR A 69 14.35 13.29 3.69
C THR A 69 15.28 14.46 4.03
N ASP A 70 14.75 15.54 4.62
CA ASP A 70 15.46 16.77 4.93
C ASP A 70 16.18 16.74 6.29
N LYS A 71 15.48 16.32 7.35
CA LYS A 71 15.98 16.38 8.73
C LYS A 71 16.37 15.01 9.29
N ASN A 72 16.04 13.93 8.59
CA ASN A 72 16.19 12.55 9.07
C ASN A 72 15.51 12.29 10.42
N GLU A 73 14.30 12.85 10.59
CA GLU A 73 13.46 12.74 11.78
C GLU A 73 12.20 11.91 11.50
N ARG A 74 11.71 11.19 12.52
CA ARG A 74 10.37 10.60 12.46
C ARG A 74 9.33 11.71 12.51
N PHE A 75 8.17 11.45 11.90
CA PHE A 75 7.10 12.44 11.79
C PHE A 75 5.68 11.83 11.95
N ILE A 76 5.57 10.52 12.14
CA ILE A 76 4.29 9.83 12.21
C ILE A 76 4.40 8.47 12.92
N ASN A 77 3.26 7.97 13.39
CA ASN A 77 3.09 6.56 13.73
C ASN A 77 2.95 5.73 12.44
N GLU A 78 3.90 4.84 12.19
CA GLU A 78 3.95 4.06 10.95
C GLU A 78 2.86 2.98 10.83
N LEU A 79 2.13 2.70 11.93
CA LEU A 79 1.01 1.77 11.99
C LEU A 79 -0.37 2.45 11.92
N SER A 80 -0.40 3.79 11.80
CA SER A 80 -1.65 4.51 11.52
C SER A 80 -2.27 4.07 10.19
N THR A 81 -3.54 4.46 9.99
CA THR A 81 -4.28 4.16 8.76
C THR A 81 -3.60 4.76 7.52
N ARG A 82 -3.83 4.14 6.35
CA ARG A 82 -3.15 4.49 5.09
C ARG A 82 -3.36 5.95 4.69
N ASP A 83 -4.54 6.49 4.90
CA ASP A 83 -4.89 7.89 4.66
C ASP A 83 -4.06 8.83 5.53
N VAL A 84 -3.94 8.55 6.84
CA VAL A 84 -3.15 9.35 7.78
C VAL A 84 -1.67 9.33 7.40
N VAL A 85 -1.11 8.14 7.17
CA VAL A 85 0.32 8.01 6.80
C VAL A 85 0.60 8.66 5.44
N SER A 86 -0.30 8.49 4.45
CA SER A 86 -0.15 9.10 3.13
C SER A 86 -0.16 10.62 3.23
N GLN A 87 -1.12 11.21 3.96
CA GLN A 87 -1.18 12.65 4.17
C GLN A 87 0.05 13.20 4.91
N ALA A 88 0.59 12.44 5.87
CA ALA A 88 1.81 12.81 6.57
C ALA A 88 3.01 12.86 5.62
N ILE A 89 3.15 11.89 4.72
CA ILE A 89 4.24 11.87 3.72
C ILE A 89 4.06 12.99 2.68
N LEU A 90 2.82 13.27 2.22
CA LEU A 90 2.57 14.36 1.27
C LEU A 90 3.00 15.74 1.78
N LYS A 91 3.00 15.94 3.11
CA LYS A 91 3.44 17.18 3.77
C LYS A 91 4.96 17.28 3.93
N GLN A 92 5.72 16.21 3.68
CA GLN A 92 7.18 16.24 3.75
C GLN A 92 7.78 16.85 2.48
N GLN A 93 9.09 17.17 2.53
CA GLN A 93 9.80 17.69 1.36
C GLN A 93 9.65 16.75 0.16
N ASP A 94 9.32 17.33 -0.99
CA ASP A 94 9.06 16.65 -2.27
C ASP A 94 7.96 15.56 -2.22
N SER A 95 7.15 15.54 -1.16
CA SER A 95 6.17 14.48 -0.89
C SER A 95 6.79 13.08 -0.80
N LYS A 96 7.98 13.00 -0.17
CA LYS A 96 8.77 11.77 -0.01
C LYS A 96 9.11 11.49 1.45
N ALA A 97 9.43 10.24 1.73
CA ALA A 97 10.02 9.81 3.00
C ALA A 97 11.03 8.69 2.76
N LEU A 98 11.85 8.41 3.77
CA LEU A 98 12.72 7.25 3.83
C LEU A 98 12.05 6.16 4.66
N LEU A 99 11.92 4.96 4.10
CA LEU A 99 11.64 3.74 4.85
C LEU A 99 12.97 3.13 5.30
N VAL A 100 13.14 2.97 6.62
CA VAL A 100 14.37 2.46 7.23
C VAL A 100 14.08 1.16 7.97
N LEU A 101 14.88 0.13 7.69
CA LEU A 101 14.81 -1.21 8.26
C LEU A 101 16.19 -1.65 8.78
N ASN A 102 16.23 -2.58 9.73
CA ASN A 102 17.46 -3.21 10.22
C ASN A 102 17.60 -4.67 9.72
N ASP A 103 18.65 -5.36 10.17
CA ASP A 103 18.92 -6.74 9.76
C ASP A 103 17.87 -7.74 10.28
N ASP A 104 17.35 -7.56 11.49
CA ASP A 104 16.29 -8.43 12.04
C ASP A 104 15.05 -8.43 11.14
N MET A 105 14.60 -7.24 10.71
CA MET A 105 13.50 -7.06 9.77
C MET A 105 13.84 -7.65 8.39
N TYR A 106 15.11 -7.60 8.00
CA TYR A 106 15.58 -8.25 6.78
C TYR A 106 15.48 -9.77 6.84
N GLN A 107 15.84 -10.40 7.96
CA GLN A 107 15.73 -11.86 8.08
C GLN A 107 14.28 -12.33 7.94
N ASP A 108 13.32 -11.63 8.54
CA ASP A 108 11.90 -11.97 8.48
C ASP A 108 11.27 -11.79 7.09
N PHE A 109 11.79 -10.86 6.29
CA PHE A 109 11.29 -10.54 4.93
C PHE A 109 12.36 -10.76 3.85
N LYS A 110 13.27 -11.71 4.08
CA LYS A 110 14.48 -11.90 3.27
C LYS A 110 14.18 -12.04 1.79
N PHE A 111 13.21 -12.87 1.43
CA PHE A 111 12.86 -13.10 0.03
C PHE A 111 12.40 -11.83 -0.69
N GLN A 112 11.52 -11.05 -0.05
CA GLN A 112 10.98 -9.81 -0.61
C GLN A 112 12.06 -8.73 -0.67
N LEU A 113 12.86 -8.57 0.39
CA LEU A 113 13.92 -7.56 0.46
C LEU A 113 15.09 -7.88 -0.48
N ASP A 114 15.48 -9.15 -0.63
CA ASP A 114 16.47 -9.57 -1.63
C ASP A 114 15.99 -9.19 -3.05
N PHE A 115 14.71 -9.39 -3.34
CA PHE A 115 14.12 -8.94 -4.60
C PHE A 115 14.19 -7.42 -4.74
N TYR A 116 13.78 -6.63 -3.73
CA TYR A 116 13.82 -5.17 -3.78
C TYR A 116 15.24 -4.61 -3.92
N ILE A 117 16.22 -5.22 -3.25
CA ILE A 117 17.64 -4.88 -3.39
C ILE A 117 18.11 -5.16 -4.82
N LYS A 118 17.77 -6.33 -5.38
CA LYS A 118 18.11 -6.69 -6.76
C LYS A 118 17.49 -5.74 -7.79
N GLN A 119 16.28 -5.24 -7.54
CA GLN A 119 15.64 -4.21 -8.37
C GLN A 119 16.25 -2.80 -8.19
N GLY A 120 17.11 -2.61 -7.19
CA GLY A 120 17.69 -1.31 -6.84
C GLY A 120 16.72 -0.35 -6.15
N LEU A 121 15.63 -0.87 -5.57
CA LEU A 121 14.61 -0.09 -4.85
C LEU A 121 14.96 0.12 -3.38
N VAL A 122 15.73 -0.81 -2.81
CA VAL A 122 16.22 -0.78 -1.44
C VAL A 122 17.74 -0.82 -1.48
N VAL A 123 18.39 0.06 -0.73
CA VAL A 123 19.84 0.13 -0.60
C VAL A 123 20.23 -0.40 0.78
N LYS A 124 21.09 -1.43 0.82
CA LYS A 124 21.75 -1.86 2.05
C LYS A 124 23.07 -1.10 2.19
N THR A 125 23.26 -0.38 3.30
CA THR A 125 24.40 0.53 3.51
C THR A 125 24.59 0.84 4.99
N SER A 126 25.75 1.37 5.38
CA SER A 126 25.98 1.81 6.76
C SER A 126 25.29 3.14 7.07
N VAL A 127 24.94 3.38 8.34
CA VAL A 127 24.38 4.68 8.77
C VAL A 127 25.31 5.83 8.38
N LYS A 128 26.62 5.66 8.57
CA LYS A 128 27.67 6.63 8.24
C LYS A 128 27.67 6.98 6.77
N ASP A 129 27.62 5.99 5.89
CA ASP A 129 27.76 6.22 4.45
C ASP A 129 26.52 6.87 3.84
N TYR A 130 25.33 6.53 4.35
CA TYR A 130 24.08 7.10 3.86
C TYR A 130 23.80 8.51 4.43
N PHE A 131 23.87 8.66 5.75
CA PHE A 131 23.48 9.91 6.43
C PHE A 131 24.64 10.87 6.67
N LYS A 132 25.89 10.46 6.41
CA LYS A 132 27.09 11.31 6.46
C LYS A 132 27.21 12.08 7.79
N GLU A 133 27.22 13.41 7.75
CA GLU A 133 27.27 14.27 8.93
C GLU A 133 26.11 14.06 9.91
N ASN A 134 24.96 13.59 9.43
CA ASN A 134 23.77 13.31 10.25
C ASN A 134 23.78 11.90 10.88
N ALA A 135 24.80 11.08 10.63
CA ALA A 135 24.82 9.68 11.09
C ALA A 135 24.68 9.55 12.61
N GLY A 136 25.33 10.43 13.39
CA GLY A 136 25.19 10.44 14.86
C GLY A 136 23.76 10.72 15.31
N LYS A 137 23.11 11.72 14.70
CA LYS A 137 21.72 12.08 14.97
C LYS A 137 20.76 10.91 14.71
N VAL A 138 20.95 10.20 13.60
CA VAL A 138 20.11 9.05 13.22
C VAL A 138 20.32 7.87 14.17
N VAL A 139 21.57 7.58 14.55
CA VAL A 139 21.87 6.57 15.58
C VAL A 139 21.15 6.88 16.88
N ASP A 140 21.22 8.13 17.35
CA ASP A 140 20.56 8.55 18.59
C ASP A 140 19.04 8.44 18.51
N LEU A 141 18.46 8.83 17.37
CA LEU A 141 17.02 8.72 17.11
C LEU A 141 16.56 7.25 17.15
N LEU A 142 17.20 6.38 16.38
CA LEU A 142 16.82 4.97 16.29
C LEU A 142 17.05 4.24 17.63
N SER A 143 18.13 4.57 18.32
CA SER A 143 18.42 4.04 19.67
C SER A 143 17.37 4.48 20.67
N ARG A 144 16.95 5.76 20.66
CA ARG A 144 15.90 6.28 21.55
C ARG A 144 14.55 5.64 21.27
N TYR A 145 14.18 5.53 19.98
CA TYR A 145 12.96 4.86 19.54
C TYR A 145 12.86 3.41 20.04
N SER A 146 14.01 2.74 20.19
CA SER A 146 14.11 1.33 20.55
C SER A 146 14.07 1.05 22.06
N LYS A 147 14.08 2.09 22.91
CA LYS A 147 14.05 1.93 24.37
C LYS A 147 12.61 1.80 24.86
N GLU A 148 12.25 0.64 25.43
CA GLU A 148 10.94 0.40 26.03
C GLU A 148 10.62 1.35 27.20
N SER A 149 11.64 1.82 27.91
CA SER A 149 11.49 2.78 29.01
C SER A 149 11.10 4.19 28.55
N ILE A 150 11.03 4.45 27.24
CA ILE A 150 10.69 5.74 26.65
C ILE A 150 9.41 5.55 25.84
N SER A 151 8.37 6.32 26.18
CA SER A 151 7.14 6.36 25.39
C SER A 151 7.44 6.77 23.95
N ASP A 152 6.83 6.09 22.98
CA ASP A 152 6.98 6.46 21.58
C ASP A 152 6.43 7.86 21.31
N GLU A 153 7.23 8.71 20.66
CA GLU A 153 6.86 10.09 20.34
C GLU A 153 5.54 10.21 19.56
N PHE A 154 5.20 9.21 18.75
CA PHE A 154 3.98 9.17 17.95
C PHE A 154 2.97 8.13 18.46
N ASN A 155 3.12 7.65 19.69
CA ASN A 155 2.26 6.64 20.31
C ASN A 155 2.18 5.33 19.49
N ARG A 156 3.29 4.91 18.86
CA ARG A 156 3.40 3.57 18.28
C ARG A 156 3.60 2.53 19.39
N GLU A 157 2.51 1.85 19.74
CA GLU A 157 2.50 0.83 20.80
C GLU A 157 3.20 -0.47 20.40
N TYR A 158 3.03 -0.91 19.14
CA TYR A 158 3.59 -2.18 18.68
C TYR A 158 4.85 -2.01 17.81
N LYS A 159 5.92 -2.71 18.19
CA LYS A 159 7.23 -2.73 17.53
C LYS A 159 7.74 -4.17 17.48
N ALA A 160 7.49 -4.89 16.38
CA ALA A 160 7.92 -6.29 16.27
C ALA A 160 9.46 -6.40 16.34
N HIS A 161 10.16 -5.53 15.61
CA HIS A 161 11.60 -5.32 15.73
C HIS A 161 11.93 -3.88 16.07
N VAL A 162 13.10 -3.68 16.67
CA VAL A 162 13.66 -2.39 17.07
C VAL A 162 15.16 -2.32 16.72
N PHE A 163 15.73 -1.12 16.72
CA PHE A 163 17.12 -0.86 16.34
C PHE A 163 18.06 -0.94 17.57
N LYS A 164 18.46 -2.15 17.96
CA LYS A 164 19.31 -2.41 19.12
C LYS A 164 20.77 -2.02 18.86
N GLU A 165 21.43 -1.43 19.86
CA GLU A 165 22.87 -1.14 19.89
C GLU A 165 23.43 -0.45 18.62
N MET A 166 22.67 0.51 18.09
CA MET A 166 23.04 1.21 16.86
C MET A 166 24.38 1.95 16.99
N LYS A 167 25.20 1.85 15.94
CA LYS A 167 26.44 2.58 15.75
C LYS A 167 26.42 3.21 14.37
N VAL A 168 27.28 4.20 14.13
CA VAL A 168 27.41 4.79 12.79
C VAL A 168 27.85 3.76 11.74
N SER A 169 28.52 2.69 12.15
CA SER A 169 28.91 1.57 11.29
C SER A 169 27.82 0.51 11.10
N SER A 170 26.69 0.60 11.81
CA SER A 170 25.60 -0.38 11.67
C SER A 170 25.01 -0.31 10.27
N GLU A 171 24.66 -1.47 9.71
CA GLU A 171 23.99 -1.55 8.42
C GLU A 171 22.49 -1.34 8.57
N LEU A 172 21.91 -0.65 7.59
CA LEU A 172 20.47 -0.43 7.44
C LEU A 172 20.07 -0.77 6.01
N LEU A 173 18.79 -1.08 5.83
CA LEU A 173 18.14 -1.12 4.54
C LEU A 173 17.27 0.13 4.41
N ILE A 174 17.51 0.93 3.38
CA ILE A 174 16.89 2.25 3.20
C ILE A 174 16.27 2.32 1.81
N ALA A 175 15.05 2.84 1.74
CA ALA A 175 14.36 3.11 0.48
C ALA A 175 13.63 4.44 0.51
N GLU A 176 13.65 5.16 -0.61
CA GLU A 176 12.77 6.33 -0.80
C GLU A 176 11.37 5.86 -1.18
N ILE A 177 10.36 6.47 -0.57
CA ILE A 177 8.95 6.15 -0.79
C ILE A 177 8.12 7.40 -1.00
N THR A 178 6.99 7.25 -1.71
CA THR A 178 5.97 8.29 -1.88
C THR A 178 4.57 7.67 -1.90
N PRO A 179 3.50 8.41 -1.56
CA PRO A 179 2.14 7.93 -1.68
C PRO A 179 1.73 7.69 -3.13
N VAL A 180 0.95 6.64 -3.35
CA VAL A 180 0.56 6.15 -4.68
C VAL A 180 -0.92 5.82 -4.72
N VAL A 181 -1.59 6.11 -5.84
CA VAL A 181 -2.91 5.54 -6.13
C VAL A 181 -2.76 4.04 -6.26
N HIS A 182 -3.64 3.28 -5.58
CA HIS A 182 -3.44 1.85 -5.45
C HIS A 182 -4.69 1.02 -5.77
N PHE A 183 -5.86 1.41 -5.29
CA PHE A 183 -7.07 0.60 -5.45
C PHE A 183 -8.32 1.48 -5.56
N THR A 184 -9.26 1.12 -6.44
CA THR A 184 -10.59 1.75 -6.51
C THR A 184 -11.61 0.86 -5.81
N MET A 185 -12.17 1.32 -4.69
CA MET A 185 -13.16 0.53 -3.94
C MET A 185 -14.55 0.57 -4.59
N GLY A 186 -14.84 1.67 -5.31
CA GLY A 186 -16.03 1.78 -6.13
C GLY A 186 -15.94 0.98 -7.42
N GLY A 187 -17.11 0.69 -7.96
CA GLY A 187 -17.27 -0.09 -9.18
C GLY A 187 -18.72 -0.42 -9.45
N VAL A 188 -18.97 -1.42 -10.28
CA VAL A 188 -20.32 -1.88 -10.56
C VAL A 188 -20.94 -2.54 -9.33
N LYS A 189 -22.20 -2.24 -9.07
CA LYS A 189 -22.95 -2.84 -7.96
C LYS A 189 -23.26 -4.30 -8.26
N ILE A 190 -22.99 -5.16 -7.28
CA ILE A 190 -23.25 -6.59 -7.37
C ILE A 190 -24.05 -7.08 -6.15
N ASN A 191 -24.75 -8.21 -6.32
CA ASN A 191 -25.31 -8.96 -5.19
C ASN A 191 -24.31 -10.00 -4.62
N GLY A 192 -24.75 -10.80 -3.65
CA GLY A 192 -23.91 -11.84 -3.01
C GLY A 192 -23.44 -12.97 -3.94
N ASP A 193 -24.05 -13.11 -5.11
CA ASP A 193 -23.68 -14.08 -6.14
C ASP A 193 -22.82 -13.46 -7.24
N GLY A 194 -22.45 -12.18 -7.12
CA GLY A 194 -21.66 -11.46 -8.14
C GLY A 194 -22.47 -11.04 -9.37
N GLN A 195 -23.80 -11.15 -9.35
CA GLN A 195 -24.66 -10.67 -10.42
C GLN A 195 -24.70 -9.14 -10.42
N VAL A 196 -24.59 -8.54 -11.60
CA VAL A 196 -24.61 -7.07 -11.75
C VAL A 196 -26.03 -6.55 -11.60
N LEU A 197 -26.16 -5.45 -10.85
CA LEU A 197 -27.43 -4.76 -10.63
C LEU A 197 -27.52 -3.50 -11.50
N ASP A 198 -28.72 -3.24 -12.03
CA ASP A 198 -29.04 -2.00 -12.74
C ASP A 198 -29.38 -0.86 -11.76
N THR A 199 -29.65 0.33 -12.31
CA THR A 199 -29.99 1.53 -11.51
C THR A 199 -31.31 1.46 -10.74
N LYS A 200 -32.15 0.43 -10.97
CA LYS A 200 -33.36 0.16 -10.19
C LYS A 200 -33.13 -0.89 -9.11
N GLY A 201 -31.95 -1.51 -9.09
CA GLY A 201 -31.61 -2.61 -8.20
C GLY A 201 -32.01 -3.98 -8.73
N ASP A 202 -32.44 -4.07 -9.99
CA ASP A 202 -32.79 -5.34 -10.64
C ASP A 202 -31.54 -6.01 -11.20
N VAL A 203 -31.53 -7.34 -11.25
CA VAL A 203 -30.42 -8.10 -11.85
C VAL A 203 -30.42 -7.95 -13.37
N ILE A 204 -29.26 -7.62 -13.93
CA ILE A 204 -29.04 -7.70 -15.38
C ILE A 204 -28.75 -9.17 -15.73
N GLU A 205 -29.70 -9.84 -16.38
CA GLU A 205 -29.63 -11.27 -16.66
C GLU A 205 -28.38 -11.65 -17.46
N GLY A 206 -27.70 -12.71 -17.01
CA GLY A 206 -26.47 -13.23 -17.64
C GLY A 206 -25.22 -12.40 -17.37
N LEU A 207 -25.30 -11.30 -16.59
CA LEU A 207 -24.17 -10.40 -16.34
C LEU A 207 -23.62 -10.55 -14.92
N TYR A 208 -22.31 -10.81 -14.83
CA TYR A 208 -21.59 -11.00 -13.57
C TYR A 208 -20.32 -10.14 -13.53
N ALA A 209 -19.94 -9.70 -12.35
CA ALA A 209 -18.72 -8.94 -12.10
C ALA A 209 -18.03 -9.40 -10.81
N VAL A 210 -16.71 -9.50 -10.84
CA VAL A 210 -15.89 -10.03 -9.74
C VAL A 210 -14.58 -9.25 -9.64
N GLY A 211 -14.20 -8.90 -8.41
CA GLY A 211 -12.93 -8.22 -8.11
C GLY A 211 -13.04 -6.70 -8.21
N GLU A 212 -11.92 -6.02 -8.48
CA GLU A 212 -11.84 -4.54 -8.44
C GLU A 212 -12.73 -3.82 -9.47
N VAL A 213 -13.37 -4.55 -10.39
CA VAL A 213 -14.39 -3.96 -11.27
C VAL A 213 -15.71 -3.70 -10.53
N SER A 214 -15.98 -4.42 -9.45
CA SER A 214 -17.18 -4.29 -8.61
C SER A 214 -16.97 -3.38 -7.41
N GLY A 215 -18.06 -2.74 -6.96
CA GLY A 215 -18.10 -1.89 -5.77
C GLY A 215 -18.88 -2.52 -4.61
N GLY A 216 -18.84 -1.86 -3.45
CA GLY A 216 -19.62 -2.22 -2.25
C GLY A 216 -18.97 -3.23 -1.29
N VAL A 217 -17.95 -3.97 -1.72
CA VAL A 217 -17.26 -4.97 -0.88
C VAL A 217 -16.39 -4.32 0.20
N HIS A 218 -15.75 -3.19 -0.12
CA HIS A 218 -14.72 -2.57 0.73
C HIS A 218 -15.18 -1.26 1.39
N GLY A 219 -16.36 -0.74 1.02
CA GLY A 219 -16.85 0.58 1.42
C GLY A 219 -15.79 1.67 1.18
N ALA A 220 -15.59 2.54 2.17
CA ALA A 220 -14.69 3.68 2.05
C ALA A 220 -13.18 3.33 2.07
N ASN A 221 -12.79 2.16 2.60
CA ASN A 221 -11.37 1.82 2.72
C ASN A 221 -11.12 0.31 2.80
N ARG A 222 -10.45 -0.23 1.77
CA ARG A 222 -10.07 -1.63 1.71
C ARG A 222 -8.96 -1.98 2.72
N LEU A 223 -9.15 -3.06 3.48
CA LEU A 223 -8.10 -3.64 4.33
C LEU A 223 -7.06 -4.44 3.52
N GLY A 224 -5.81 -4.42 3.95
CA GLY A 224 -4.74 -5.22 3.34
C GLY A 224 -5.08 -6.71 3.32
N GLY A 225 -4.86 -7.37 2.17
CA GLY A 225 -5.18 -8.79 1.96
C GLY A 225 -6.60 -9.08 1.43
N ASN A 226 -7.56 -8.16 1.56
CA ASN A 226 -8.96 -8.45 1.23
C ASN A 226 -9.26 -8.49 -0.28
N SER A 227 -8.49 -7.82 -1.15
CA SER A 227 -8.80 -7.78 -2.60
C SER A 227 -8.64 -9.13 -3.29
N LEU A 228 -7.60 -9.90 -2.94
CA LEU A 228 -7.44 -11.25 -3.50
C LEU A 228 -8.49 -12.21 -2.94
N LEU A 229 -8.86 -12.05 -1.67
CA LEU A 229 -9.92 -12.83 -1.04
C LEU A 229 -11.27 -12.58 -1.72
N GLU A 230 -11.60 -11.30 -2.02
CA GLU A 230 -12.78 -10.92 -2.79
C GLU A 230 -12.83 -11.66 -4.13
N CYS A 231 -11.75 -11.63 -4.92
CA CYS A 231 -11.70 -12.32 -6.21
C CYS A 231 -12.02 -13.82 -6.08
N VAL A 232 -11.48 -14.49 -5.05
CA VAL A 232 -11.70 -15.93 -4.83
C VAL A 232 -13.13 -16.20 -4.38
N VAL A 233 -13.65 -15.43 -3.42
CA VAL A 233 -14.99 -15.63 -2.85
C VAL A 233 -16.07 -15.34 -3.89
N PHE A 234 -16.08 -14.14 -4.47
CA PHE A 234 -17.10 -13.74 -5.44
C PHE A 234 -16.92 -14.49 -6.77
N GLY A 235 -15.68 -14.80 -7.18
CA GLY A 235 -15.43 -15.65 -8.34
C GLY A 235 -16.01 -17.04 -8.18
N THR A 236 -15.86 -17.65 -7.01
CA THR A 236 -16.47 -18.95 -6.70
C THR A 236 -17.99 -18.86 -6.63
N SER A 237 -18.53 -17.80 -6.03
CA SER A 237 -19.98 -17.58 -5.91
C SER A 237 -20.64 -17.46 -7.30
N ALA A 238 -20.09 -16.56 -8.14
CA ALA A 238 -20.54 -16.36 -9.51
C ALA A 238 -20.46 -17.65 -10.34
N ALA A 239 -19.35 -18.39 -10.25
CA ALA A 239 -19.19 -19.65 -10.99
C ALA A 239 -20.25 -20.69 -10.60
N LYS A 240 -20.54 -20.84 -9.30
CA LYS A 240 -21.59 -21.77 -8.82
C LYS A 240 -22.97 -21.35 -9.31
N ARG A 241 -23.25 -20.04 -9.29
CA ARG A 241 -24.52 -19.49 -9.77
C ARG A 241 -24.72 -19.78 -11.26
N ILE A 242 -23.72 -19.47 -12.08
CA ILE A 242 -23.73 -19.73 -13.53
C ILE A 242 -23.95 -21.22 -13.81
N ALA A 243 -23.22 -22.11 -13.13
CA ALA A 243 -23.39 -23.55 -13.31
C ALA A 243 -24.81 -24.03 -12.94
N GLY A 244 -25.38 -23.48 -11.86
CA GLY A 244 -26.74 -23.80 -11.43
C GLY A 244 -27.84 -23.27 -12.35
N GLU A 245 -27.59 -22.20 -13.10
CA GLU A 245 -28.50 -21.66 -14.12
C GLU A 245 -28.40 -22.46 -15.43
N LEU A 246 -27.17 -22.77 -15.88
CA LEU A 246 -26.95 -23.55 -17.10
C LEU A 246 -27.43 -25.00 -16.98
N GLY A 247 -27.34 -25.61 -15.80
CA GLY A 247 -27.85 -26.98 -15.57
C GLY A 247 -29.38 -27.09 -15.57
N LYS A 248 -30.10 -25.98 -15.73
CA LYS A 248 -31.58 -25.94 -15.82
C LYS A 248 -32.08 -25.69 -17.24
N LEU A 249 -31.18 -25.42 -18.20
CA LEU A 249 -31.47 -25.33 -19.64
C LEU A 249 -31.44 -26.72 -20.27
#